data_AF-A0A372Z3H5-F1
#
_entry.id   AF-A0A372Z3H5-F1
#
_cell.length_a   1.000
_cell.length_b   1.000
_cell.length_c   1.000
_cell.angle_alpha   90.00
_cell.angle_beta   90.00
_cell.angle_gamma   90.00
#
_symmetry.space_group_name_H-M   'P 1'
#
loop_
_entity.id
_entity.type
_entity.pdbx_description
1 polymer ?
#
loop_
_entity_poly.entity_id
_entity_poly.type
_entity_poly.pdbx_seq_one_letter_code
_entity_poly.pdbx_strand_id
1 'polypeptide(L)'
;MAKENKSNIIIYQSEDGQTHIEVQMDEDTVWLSQQQMADLYQTSRTNVVEHIKHIYEDGELVEESTCRKIRQVRQEGARMVEREIPHYNLDMIISLGYRINSIQATHFRQWATARLKEYIIKGFTIDDERLKQMGGGYYWKELLDRIRDIRSSEKVMYRQVLDIYATAVDYDPHAKQSIEFFKIVQNKLHFAAHGHTAAEVIYERADADQHMMGLTSFKGDHPTLRDAKIAKNYLSAEELKVLNNLVSGYFDFAEVQAIKHRPMYMNDYIKHLDAILSSTGEVLLMDAGMISHEQAMDKAETEYRKWEVRTLSPVEQAYLNSIKTLHHKTKKKG
;
A
#
# COMPACT_ATOMS: atom_id res chain seq x y z
N MET A 1 13.41 -29.21 -20.77
CA MET A 1 13.28 -28.63 -19.42
C MET A 1 13.53 -27.15 -19.54
N ALA A 2 12.49 -26.34 -19.36
CA ALA A 2 12.52 -24.90 -19.59
C ALA A 2 13.48 -24.24 -18.59
N LYS A 3 14.42 -23.43 -19.11
CA LYS A 3 15.18 -22.47 -18.30
C LYS A 3 14.18 -21.43 -17.79
N GLU A 4 13.78 -21.52 -16.53
CA GLU A 4 13.04 -20.46 -15.86
C GLU A 4 13.83 -19.15 -15.97
N ASN A 5 13.11 -18.07 -16.27
CA ASN A 5 13.63 -16.72 -16.39
C ASN A 5 14.28 -16.29 -15.07
N LYS A 6 15.61 -16.37 -15.01
CA LYS A 6 16.42 -15.92 -13.89
C LYS A 6 16.33 -14.40 -13.80
N SER A 7 15.63 -13.91 -12.78
CA SER A 7 15.52 -12.48 -12.50
C SER A 7 16.84 -11.98 -11.91
N ASN A 8 17.59 -11.22 -12.71
CA ASN A 8 18.83 -10.57 -12.26
C ASN A 8 18.46 -9.29 -11.51
N ILE A 9 18.90 -9.14 -10.25
CA ILE A 9 18.84 -7.86 -9.53
C ILE A 9 20.23 -7.28 -9.39
N ILE A 10 20.31 -5.97 -9.64
CA ILE A 10 21.45 -5.12 -9.34
C ILE A 10 21.25 -4.61 -7.91
N ILE A 11 22.10 -5.01 -6.97
CA ILE A 11 22.03 -4.54 -5.57
C ILE A 11 22.66 -3.15 -5.42
N TYR A 12 23.65 -2.82 -6.25
CA TYR A 12 24.43 -1.60 -6.12
C TYR A 12 25.06 -1.22 -7.46
N GLN A 13 25.03 0.07 -7.79
CA GLN A 13 25.79 0.66 -8.90
C GLN A 13 26.60 1.83 -8.34
N SER A 14 27.92 1.72 -8.39
CA SER A 14 28.83 2.84 -8.10
C SER A 14 28.74 3.91 -9.19
N GLU A 15 29.14 5.14 -8.90
CA GLU A 15 29.19 6.24 -9.90
C GLU A 15 29.99 5.87 -11.17
N ASP A 16 30.98 4.99 -11.04
CA ASP A 16 31.81 4.49 -12.15
C ASP A 16 31.19 3.32 -12.93
N GLY A 17 30.03 2.80 -12.51
CA GLY A 17 29.32 1.71 -13.17
C GLY A 17 30.03 0.34 -13.15
N GLN A 18 31.15 0.16 -12.45
CA GLN A 18 31.97 -1.05 -12.58
C GLN A 18 31.54 -2.23 -11.68
N THR A 19 31.01 -1.96 -10.49
CA THR A 19 30.70 -3.05 -9.54
C THR A 19 29.29 -3.57 -9.76
N HIS A 20 29.18 -4.65 -10.53
CA HIS A 20 27.95 -5.40 -10.73
C HIS A 20 27.99 -6.65 -9.85
N ILE A 21 27.03 -6.78 -8.94
CA ILE A 21 26.76 -8.09 -8.32
C ILE A 21 25.39 -8.49 -8.77
N GLU A 22 25.36 -9.44 -9.70
CA GLU A 22 24.16 -10.15 -10.10
C GLU A 22 23.78 -11.06 -8.95
N VAL A 23 22.69 -10.72 -8.27
CA VAL A 23 22.17 -11.58 -7.21
C VAL A 23 20.88 -12.21 -7.66
N GLN A 24 20.85 -13.54 -7.52
CA GLN A 24 19.68 -14.35 -7.78
C GLN A 24 18.70 -14.12 -6.62
N MET A 25 17.49 -13.68 -6.95
CA MET A 25 16.38 -13.74 -6.01
C MET A 25 15.86 -15.17 -5.93
N ASP A 26 15.58 -15.61 -4.71
CA ASP A 26 14.77 -16.79 -4.44
C ASP A 26 13.68 -16.39 -3.45
N GLU A 27 12.42 -16.63 -3.82
CA GLU A 27 11.23 -16.36 -2.98
C GLU A 27 11.27 -15.00 -2.24
N ASP A 28 11.38 -13.90 -2.99
CA ASP A 28 11.33 -12.51 -2.49
C ASP A 28 12.51 -12.01 -1.65
N THR A 29 13.56 -12.81 -1.45
CA THR A 29 14.77 -12.33 -0.80
C THR A 29 16.06 -12.76 -1.50
N VAL A 30 17.14 -12.10 -1.11
CA VAL A 30 18.48 -12.34 -1.62
C VAL A 30 19.22 -13.21 -0.61
N TRP A 31 19.82 -14.30 -1.09
CA TRP A 31 20.65 -15.19 -0.28
C TRP A 31 22.11 -15.16 -0.75
N LEU A 32 23.02 -14.74 0.11
CA LEU A 32 24.46 -14.73 -0.18
C LEU A 32 25.24 -15.62 0.78
N SER A 33 26.19 -16.37 0.25
CA SER A 33 27.20 -17.07 1.06
C SER A 33 28.19 -16.08 1.67
N GLN A 34 28.91 -16.51 2.71
CA GLN A 34 29.97 -15.71 3.36
C GLN A 34 31.04 -15.25 2.36
N GLN A 35 31.35 -16.07 1.36
CA GLN A 35 32.32 -15.71 0.32
C GLN A 35 31.77 -14.60 -0.59
N GLN A 36 30.52 -14.71 -1.05
CA GLN A 36 29.91 -13.68 -1.89
C GLN A 36 29.77 -12.34 -1.15
N MET A 37 29.47 -12.36 0.16
CA MET A 37 29.45 -11.15 0.98
C MET A 37 30.85 -10.55 1.15
N ALA A 38 31.89 -11.39 1.26
CA ALA A 38 33.27 -10.92 1.31
C ALA A 38 33.68 -10.24 0.00
N ASP A 39 33.30 -10.81 -1.13
CA ASP A 39 33.54 -10.23 -2.45
C ASP A 39 32.75 -8.91 -2.64
N LEU A 40 31.48 -8.88 -2.19
CA LEU A 40 30.61 -7.70 -2.22
C LEU A 40 31.22 -6.50 -1.49
N TYR A 41 31.66 -6.72 -0.25
CA TYR A 41 32.22 -5.65 0.57
C TYR A 41 33.74 -5.52 0.42
N GLN A 42 34.36 -6.25 -0.52
CA GLN A 42 35.81 -6.26 -0.75
C GLN A 42 36.61 -6.43 0.56
N THR A 43 36.24 -7.45 1.33
CA THR A 43 36.85 -7.80 2.62
C THR A 43 37.25 -9.27 2.64
N SER A 44 37.95 -9.72 3.69
CA SER A 44 38.22 -11.14 3.89
C SER A 44 36.98 -11.90 4.36
N ARG A 45 36.87 -13.18 3.97
CA ARG A 45 35.82 -14.08 4.47
C ARG A 45 35.86 -14.20 6.00
N THR A 46 37.04 -14.22 6.60
CA THR A 46 37.21 -14.29 8.06
C THR A 46 36.56 -13.08 8.75
N ASN A 47 36.76 -11.88 8.21
CA ASN A 47 36.15 -10.66 8.75
C ASN A 47 34.61 -10.71 8.66
N VAL A 48 34.06 -11.24 7.56
CA VAL A 48 32.61 -11.46 7.43
C VAL A 48 32.10 -12.42 8.50
N VAL A 49 32.78 -13.56 8.71
CA VAL A 49 32.40 -14.55 9.74
C VAL A 49 32.43 -13.94 11.14
N GLU A 50 33.45 -13.15 11.44
CA GLU A 50 33.59 -12.45 12.72
C GLU A 50 32.44 -11.46 12.95
N HIS A 51 32.12 -10.63 11.97
CA HIS A 51 31.01 -9.69 12.09
C HIS A 51 29.64 -10.38 12.19
N ILE A 52 29.41 -11.48 11.45
CA ILE A 52 28.18 -12.28 11.59
C ILE A 52 28.02 -12.78 13.02
N LYS A 53 29.10 -13.27 13.62
CA LYS A 53 29.09 -13.74 15.00
C LYS A 53 28.71 -12.61 15.96
N HIS A 54 29.35 -11.44 15.83
CA HIS A 54 29.03 -10.27 16.66
C HIS A 54 27.58 -9.78 16.48
N ILE A 55 27.04 -9.81 15.26
CA ILE A 55 25.63 -9.45 14.99
C ILE A 55 24.67 -10.33 15.80
N TYR A 56 24.94 -11.63 15.88
CA TYR A 56 24.13 -12.55 16.68
C TYR A 56 24.36 -12.39 18.18
N GLU A 57 25.61 -12.16 18.62
CA GLU A 57 25.91 -11.92 20.05
C GLU A 57 25.27 -10.63 20.57
N ASP A 58 25.19 -9.59 19.74
CA ASP A 58 24.53 -8.33 20.05
C ASP A 58 22.98 -8.44 20.03
N GLY A 59 22.44 -9.56 19.55
CA GLY A 59 21.00 -9.79 19.42
C GLY A 59 20.34 -8.93 18.32
N GLU A 60 21.12 -8.40 17.38
CA GLU A 60 20.60 -7.59 16.26
C GLU A 60 19.75 -8.45 15.30
N LEU A 61 20.15 -9.70 15.09
CA LEU A 61 19.44 -10.68 14.25
C LEU A 61 19.37 -12.05 14.94
N VAL A 62 18.43 -12.89 14.49
CA VAL A 62 18.26 -14.27 14.99
C VAL A 62 18.65 -15.25 13.88
N GLU A 63 19.62 -16.14 14.18
CA GLU A 63 20.21 -17.05 13.21
C GLU A 63 19.19 -17.92 12.46
N GLU A 64 18.16 -18.42 13.15
CA GLU A 64 17.10 -19.25 12.54
C GLU A 64 16.31 -18.53 11.43
N SER A 65 16.21 -17.20 11.52
CA SER A 65 15.47 -16.37 10.55
C SER A 65 16.36 -15.85 9.40
N THR A 66 17.67 -15.74 9.64
CA THR A 66 18.60 -15.06 8.72
C THR A 66 19.62 -15.99 8.06
N CYS A 67 19.71 -17.26 8.47
CA CYS A 67 20.65 -18.25 7.93
C CYS A 67 19.92 -19.50 7.43
N ARG A 68 20.25 -19.93 6.20
CA ARG A 68 19.83 -21.23 5.65
C ARG A 68 21.04 -22.01 5.16
N LYS A 69 21.05 -23.33 5.40
CA LYS A 69 22.11 -24.22 4.91
C LYS A 69 21.70 -24.81 3.58
N ILE A 70 22.43 -24.47 2.52
CA ILE A 70 22.19 -25.00 1.17
C ILE A 70 23.23 -26.11 0.93
N ARG A 71 22.76 -27.29 0.50
CA ARG A 71 23.64 -28.39 0.09
C ARG A 71 24.24 -28.07 -1.27
N GLN A 72 25.56 -27.93 -1.32
CA GLN A 72 26.31 -27.82 -2.56
C GLN A 72 27.07 -29.11 -2.81
N VAL A 73 26.80 -29.74 -3.96
CA VAL A 73 27.56 -30.90 -4.43
C VAL A 73 28.64 -30.40 -5.38
N ARG A 74 29.90 -30.64 -5.05
CA ARG A 74 31.05 -30.29 -5.90
C ARG A 74 31.85 -31.55 -6.23
N GLN A 75 32.28 -31.65 -7.48
CA GLN A 75 33.22 -32.69 -7.89
C GLN A 75 34.66 -32.22 -7.60
N GLU A 76 35.32 -32.85 -6.63
CA GLU A 76 36.73 -32.60 -6.29
C GLU A 76 37.55 -33.82 -6.77
N GLY A 77 38.19 -33.69 -7.93
CA GLY A 77 38.90 -34.79 -8.60
C GLY A 77 37.93 -35.91 -9.02
N ALA A 78 38.17 -37.14 -8.55
CA ALA A 78 37.30 -38.29 -8.83
C ALA A 78 36.15 -38.48 -7.83
N ARG A 79 36.02 -37.61 -6.80
CA ARG A 79 35.04 -37.76 -5.72
C ARG A 79 33.96 -36.68 -5.77
N MET A 80 32.72 -37.10 -5.57
CA MET A 80 31.60 -36.19 -5.31
C MET A 80 31.59 -35.86 -3.82
N VAL A 81 31.73 -34.58 -3.49
CA VAL A 81 31.74 -34.09 -2.11
C VAL A 81 30.53 -33.20 -1.91
N GLU A 82 29.67 -33.57 -0.96
CA GLU A 82 28.56 -32.75 -0.51
C GLU A 82 28.99 -31.90 0.68
N ARG A 83 28.73 -30.59 0.63
CA ARG A 83 28.93 -29.69 1.77
C ARG A 83 27.70 -28.82 1.97
N GLU A 84 27.33 -28.61 3.23
CA GLU A 84 26.34 -27.62 3.60
C GLU A 84 27.01 -26.27 3.76
N ILE A 85 26.59 -25.29 2.96
CA ILE A 85 27.14 -23.93 2.98
C ILE A 85 26.08 -22.98 3.53
N PRO A 86 26.38 -22.21 4.59
CA PRO A 86 25.46 -21.22 5.12
C PRO A 86 25.29 -20.07 4.12
N HIS A 87 24.04 -19.72 3.85
CA HIS A 87 23.62 -18.56 3.09
C HIS A 87 22.81 -17.65 4.00
N TYR A 88 22.97 -16.34 3.80
CA TYR A 88 22.38 -15.32 4.65
C TYR A 88 21.47 -14.41 3.83
N ASN A 89 20.37 -14.00 4.46
CA ASN A 89 19.34 -13.18 3.82
C ASN A 89 19.76 -11.69 3.71
N LEU A 90 18.87 -10.88 3.15
CA LEU A 90 19.07 -9.44 2.97
C LEU A 90 19.37 -8.68 4.28
N ASP A 91 18.74 -9.05 5.40
CA ASP A 91 18.94 -8.35 6.69
C ASP A 91 20.38 -8.49 7.17
N MET A 92 20.95 -9.68 7.05
CA MET A 92 22.36 -9.92 7.38
C MET A 92 23.29 -9.13 6.46
N ILE A 93 22.99 -9.08 5.17
CA ILE A 93 23.79 -8.33 4.18
C ILE A 93 23.80 -6.85 4.55
N ILE A 94 22.62 -6.26 4.83
CA ILE A 94 22.51 -4.85 5.25
C ILE A 94 23.32 -4.61 6.53
N SER A 95 23.16 -5.46 7.54
CA SER A 95 23.84 -5.32 8.84
C SER A 95 25.37 -5.36 8.69
N LEU A 96 25.87 -6.27 7.86
CA LEU A 96 27.30 -6.34 7.52
C LEU A 96 27.80 -5.08 6.81
N GLY A 97 27.00 -4.50 5.91
CA GLY A 97 27.33 -3.24 5.24
C GLY A 97 27.54 -2.06 6.20
N TYR A 98 26.95 -2.10 7.39
CA TYR A 98 27.19 -1.08 8.43
C TYR A 98 28.40 -1.38 9.32
N ARG A 99 28.78 -2.64 9.50
CA ARG A 99 29.89 -3.05 10.38
C ARG A 99 31.23 -3.13 9.65
N ILE A 100 31.23 -3.49 8.37
CA ILE A 100 32.46 -3.64 7.58
C ILE A 100 33.03 -2.27 7.24
N ASN A 101 34.33 -2.10 7.50
CA ASN A 101 35.09 -0.93 7.10
C ASN A 101 35.77 -1.18 5.74
N SER A 102 35.07 -0.84 4.66
CA SER A 102 35.62 -0.83 3.30
C SER A 102 35.04 0.33 2.48
N ILE A 103 35.68 0.63 1.34
CA ILE A 103 35.18 1.63 0.39
C ILE A 103 33.80 1.20 -0.12
N GLN A 104 33.62 -0.08 -0.47
CA GLN A 104 32.33 -0.60 -0.92
C GLN A 104 31.24 -0.52 0.15
N ALA A 105 31.57 -0.86 1.40
CA ALA A 105 30.64 -0.72 2.51
C ALA A 105 30.29 0.76 2.76
N THR A 106 31.24 1.67 2.56
CA THR A 106 31.00 3.13 2.67
C THR A 106 30.03 3.61 1.61
N HIS A 107 30.21 3.23 0.35
CA HIS A 107 29.28 3.61 -0.70
C HIS A 107 27.89 2.99 -0.51
N PHE A 108 27.83 1.73 -0.08
CA PHE A 108 26.57 1.07 0.28
C PHE A 108 25.82 1.88 1.34
N ARG A 109 26.50 2.32 2.41
CA ARG A 109 25.90 3.17 3.46
C ARG A 109 25.42 4.51 2.93
N GLN A 110 26.20 5.17 2.07
CA GLN A 110 25.80 6.43 1.44
C GLN A 110 24.55 6.26 0.58
N TRP A 111 24.50 5.19 -0.24
CA TRP A 111 23.33 4.83 -1.04
C TRP A 111 22.11 4.55 -0.17
N ALA A 112 22.24 3.68 0.84
CA ALA A 112 21.13 3.33 1.74
C ALA A 112 20.61 4.56 2.50
N THR A 113 21.52 5.42 2.97
CA THR A 113 21.17 6.67 3.64
C THR A 113 20.44 7.63 2.69
N ALA A 114 20.86 7.73 1.44
CA ALA A 114 20.18 8.57 0.45
C ALA A 114 18.74 8.09 0.18
N ARG A 115 18.53 6.77 0.08
CA ARG A 115 17.20 6.18 -0.09
C ARG A 115 16.31 6.40 1.13
N LEU A 116 16.83 6.16 2.34
CA LEU A 116 16.09 6.42 3.57
C LEU A 116 15.75 7.90 3.72
N LYS A 117 16.70 8.80 3.41
CA LYS A 117 16.48 10.25 3.43
C LYS A 117 15.39 10.67 2.45
N GLU A 118 15.41 10.12 1.23
CA GLU A 118 14.38 10.36 0.24
C GLU A 118 13.00 9.94 0.75
N TYR A 119 12.90 8.73 1.31
CA TYR A 119 11.65 8.23 1.90
C TYR A 119 11.15 9.13 3.03
N ILE A 120 12.03 9.56 3.95
CA ILE A 120 11.67 10.44 5.07
C ILE A 120 11.16 11.80 4.56
N ILE A 121 11.75 12.36 3.51
CA ILE A 121 11.38 13.70 2.99
C ILE A 121 10.13 13.63 2.09
N LYS A 122 10.08 12.67 1.17
CA LYS A 122 9.06 12.59 0.11
C LYS A 122 7.92 11.63 0.44
N GLY A 123 8.13 10.68 1.35
CA GLY A 123 7.21 9.60 1.66
C GLY A 123 7.31 8.37 0.74
N PHE A 124 8.24 8.37 -0.23
CA PHE A 124 8.46 7.25 -1.16
C PHE A 124 9.91 7.20 -1.67
N THR A 125 10.33 6.02 -2.13
CA THR A 125 11.59 5.78 -2.85
C THR A 125 11.30 4.82 -4.00
N ILE A 126 11.76 5.17 -5.21
CA ILE A 126 11.49 4.40 -6.44
C ILE A 126 12.79 4.19 -7.21
N ASP A 127 12.93 3.02 -7.83
CA ASP A 127 13.99 2.72 -8.78
C ASP A 127 13.45 2.89 -10.21
N ASP A 128 13.51 4.12 -10.73
CA ASP A 128 12.93 4.48 -12.03
C ASP A 128 13.54 3.70 -13.19
N GLU A 129 14.85 3.48 -13.18
CA GLU A 129 15.55 2.78 -14.26
C GLU A 129 15.16 1.31 -14.31
N ARG A 130 15.09 0.64 -13.15
CA ARG A 130 14.60 -0.74 -13.09
C ARG A 130 13.15 -0.86 -13.55
N LEU A 131 12.27 0.07 -13.16
CA LEU A 131 10.88 0.07 -13.58
C LEU A 131 10.74 0.30 -15.09
N LYS A 132 11.53 1.19 -15.69
CA LYS A 132 11.54 1.43 -17.15
C LYS A 132 12.06 0.23 -17.94
N GLN A 133 13.13 -0.40 -17.49
CA GLN A 133 13.84 -1.43 -18.26
C GLN A 133 13.22 -2.83 -18.14
N MET A 134 12.79 -3.24 -16.94
CA MET A 134 12.25 -4.58 -16.70
C MET A 134 10.71 -4.62 -16.74
N GLY A 135 10.07 -3.50 -17.10
CA GLY A 135 8.60 -3.34 -17.10
C GLY A 135 7.97 -3.46 -15.72
N GLY A 136 8.78 -3.44 -14.66
CA GLY A 136 8.43 -3.56 -13.25
C GLY A 136 7.53 -4.75 -12.83
N GLY A 137 7.22 -5.68 -13.74
CA GLY A 137 6.47 -6.91 -13.45
C GLY A 137 5.17 -6.70 -12.67
N TYR A 138 4.92 -7.57 -11.68
CA TYR A 138 3.79 -7.45 -10.75
C TYR A 138 3.90 -6.19 -9.87
N TYR A 139 5.10 -5.84 -9.42
CA TYR A 139 5.37 -4.70 -8.55
C TYR A 139 4.98 -3.35 -9.16
N TRP A 140 5.09 -3.19 -10.48
CA TRP A 140 4.62 -1.99 -11.17
C TRP A 140 3.11 -1.83 -11.10
N LYS A 141 2.36 -2.93 -11.32
CA LYS A 141 0.90 -2.91 -11.20
C LYS A 141 0.47 -2.60 -9.78
N GLU A 142 1.13 -3.21 -8.79
CA GLU A 142 0.89 -2.94 -7.38
C GLU A 142 1.16 -1.46 -7.04
N LEU A 143 2.28 -0.89 -7.52
CA LEU A 143 2.60 0.52 -7.32
C LEU A 143 1.52 1.44 -7.93
N LEU A 144 1.09 1.17 -9.16
CA LEU A 144 0.02 1.94 -9.80
C LEU A 144 -1.30 1.84 -9.05
N ASP A 145 -1.69 0.64 -8.59
CA ASP A 145 -2.94 0.45 -7.86
C ASP A 145 -2.88 1.13 -6.49
N ARG A 146 -1.73 1.12 -5.79
CA ARG A 146 -1.50 1.91 -4.56
C ARG A 146 -1.62 3.42 -4.82
N ILE A 147 -1.00 3.93 -5.89
CA ILE A 147 -1.10 5.35 -6.27
C ILE A 147 -2.56 5.73 -6.56
N ARG A 148 -3.28 4.89 -7.31
CA ARG A 148 -4.70 5.10 -7.61
C ARG A 148 -5.57 5.11 -6.36
N ASP A 149 -5.32 4.20 -5.42
CA ASP A 149 -6.04 4.16 -4.14
C ASP A 149 -5.76 5.42 -3.28
N ILE A 150 -4.51 5.89 -3.26
CA ILE A 150 -4.14 7.16 -2.63
C ILE A 150 -4.84 8.34 -3.31
N ARG A 151 -4.90 8.38 -4.64
CA ARG A 151 -5.61 9.44 -5.39
C ARG A 151 -7.12 9.41 -5.14
N SER A 152 -7.72 8.23 -5.02
CA SER A 152 -9.16 8.07 -4.79
C SER A 152 -9.59 8.21 -3.33
N SER A 153 -8.64 8.26 -2.38
CA SER A 153 -8.97 8.66 -1.02
C SER A 153 -9.72 9.98 -1.08
N GLU A 154 -10.94 10.03 -0.54
CA GLU A 154 -11.82 11.20 -0.58
C GLU A 154 -11.06 12.50 -0.28
N LYS A 155 -10.23 12.55 0.77
CA LYS A 155 -9.44 13.74 1.12
C LYS A 155 -8.45 14.20 0.01
N VAL A 156 -7.81 13.27 -0.68
CA VAL A 156 -6.83 13.55 -1.75
C VAL A 156 -7.56 13.90 -3.03
N MET A 157 -8.61 13.15 -3.36
CA MET A 157 -9.54 13.47 -4.43
C MET A 157 -10.06 14.89 -4.24
N TYR A 158 -10.63 15.25 -3.09
CA TYR A 158 -11.09 16.61 -2.78
C TYR A 158 -10.01 17.65 -3.02
N ARG A 159 -8.76 17.40 -2.63
CA ARG A 159 -7.66 18.35 -2.87
C ARG A 159 -7.31 18.48 -4.36
N GLN A 160 -7.26 17.38 -5.10
CA GLN A 160 -6.97 17.39 -6.55
C GLN A 160 -8.11 18.00 -7.37
N VAL A 161 -9.37 17.75 -6.98
CA VAL A 161 -10.54 18.47 -7.51
C VAL A 161 -10.45 19.94 -7.09
N LEU A 162 -9.97 20.32 -5.92
CA LEU A 162 -9.78 21.75 -5.63
C LEU A 162 -8.68 22.37 -6.51
N ASP A 163 -7.55 21.68 -6.70
CA ASP A 163 -6.39 22.20 -7.43
C ASP A 163 -6.69 22.38 -8.93
N ILE A 164 -7.36 21.42 -9.57
CA ILE A 164 -7.70 21.53 -10.99
C ILE A 164 -8.82 22.54 -11.21
N TYR A 165 -9.77 22.65 -10.28
CA TYR A 165 -10.95 23.49 -10.49
C TYR A 165 -10.73 24.91 -10.02
N ALA A 166 -9.75 25.15 -9.15
CA ALA A 166 -9.18 26.47 -8.95
C ALA A 166 -8.64 27.07 -10.26
N THR A 167 -8.42 26.28 -11.32
CA THR A 167 -8.10 26.79 -12.66
C THR A 167 -9.32 27.18 -13.49
N ALA A 168 -10.54 26.81 -13.07
CA ALA A 168 -11.76 27.20 -13.75
C ALA A 168 -12.01 28.70 -13.58
N VAL A 169 -12.50 29.33 -14.65
CA VAL A 169 -12.67 30.80 -14.70
C VAL A 169 -13.71 31.28 -13.68
N ASP A 170 -14.73 30.47 -13.44
CA ASP A 170 -15.88 30.77 -12.57
C ASP A 170 -15.77 30.13 -11.17
N TYR A 171 -14.60 29.62 -10.78
CA TYR A 171 -14.42 28.99 -9.48
C TYR A 171 -14.34 30.01 -8.34
N ASP A 172 -15.18 29.80 -7.32
CA ASP A 172 -15.10 30.49 -6.03
C ASP A 172 -15.21 29.45 -4.90
N PRO A 173 -14.19 29.33 -4.02
CA PRO A 173 -14.19 28.35 -2.93
C PRO A 173 -15.33 28.53 -1.92
N HIS A 174 -15.95 29.71 -1.84
CA HIS A 174 -17.04 30.02 -0.93
C HIS A 174 -18.42 30.01 -1.62
N ALA A 175 -18.45 29.84 -2.94
CA ALA A 175 -19.70 29.79 -3.69
C ALA A 175 -20.44 28.47 -3.46
N LYS A 176 -21.77 28.56 -3.34
CA LYS A 176 -22.65 27.37 -3.24
C LYS A 176 -22.51 26.48 -4.48
N GLN A 177 -22.27 27.08 -5.64
CA GLN A 177 -22.06 26.38 -6.91
C GLN A 177 -20.87 25.41 -6.85
N SER A 178 -19.78 25.78 -6.16
CA SER A 178 -18.61 24.91 -6.00
C SER A 178 -18.97 23.69 -5.15
N ILE A 179 -19.66 23.86 -4.02
CA ILE A 179 -20.12 22.75 -3.16
C ILE A 179 -21.06 21.81 -3.91
N GLU A 180 -22.01 22.37 -4.66
CA GLU A 180 -22.96 21.61 -5.48
C GLU A 180 -22.26 20.80 -6.57
N PHE A 181 -21.29 21.43 -7.25
CA PHE A 181 -20.45 20.77 -8.23
C PHE A 181 -19.74 19.53 -7.66
N PHE A 182 -19.13 19.62 -6.48
CA PHE A 182 -18.44 18.47 -5.86
C PHE A 182 -19.40 17.31 -5.59
N LYS A 183 -20.62 17.62 -5.11
CA LYS A 183 -21.66 16.61 -4.88
C LYS A 183 -22.06 15.91 -6.18
N ILE A 184 -22.20 16.67 -7.26
CA ILE A 184 -22.54 16.13 -8.59
C ILE A 184 -21.44 15.18 -9.08
N VAL A 185 -20.18 15.61 -9.05
CA VAL A 185 -19.04 14.79 -9.50
C VAL A 185 -18.91 13.52 -8.66
N GLN A 186 -18.97 13.62 -7.33
CA GLN A 186 -18.88 12.48 -6.43
C GLN A 186 -20.00 11.47 -6.73
N ASN A 187 -21.25 11.92 -6.80
CA ASN A 187 -22.39 11.03 -7.04
C ASN A 187 -22.31 10.37 -8.42
N LYS A 188 -21.91 11.11 -9.47
CA LYS A 188 -21.72 10.54 -10.80
C LYS A 188 -20.64 9.45 -10.84
N LEU A 189 -19.51 9.66 -10.15
CA LEU A 189 -18.42 8.68 -10.09
C LEU A 189 -18.80 7.43 -9.29
N HIS A 190 -19.47 7.60 -8.15
CA HIS A 190 -20.00 6.47 -7.38
C HIS A 190 -21.04 5.68 -8.19
N PHE A 191 -21.98 6.38 -8.82
CA PHE A 191 -23.02 5.74 -9.61
C PHE A 191 -22.44 4.98 -10.81
N ALA A 192 -21.45 5.54 -11.50
CA ALA A 192 -20.78 4.84 -12.58
C ALA A 192 -19.94 3.65 -12.13
N ALA A 193 -19.45 3.62 -10.88
CA ALA A 193 -18.65 2.51 -10.40
C ALA A 193 -19.47 1.31 -9.91
N HIS A 194 -20.67 1.56 -9.34
CA HIS A 194 -21.44 0.52 -8.64
C HIS A 194 -22.96 0.76 -8.63
N GLY A 195 -23.49 1.66 -9.48
CA GLY A 195 -24.93 1.87 -9.68
C GLY A 195 -25.68 2.62 -8.57
N HIS A 196 -24.97 3.18 -7.59
CA HIS A 196 -25.57 3.87 -6.44
C HIS A 196 -24.80 5.16 -6.16
N THR A 197 -25.46 6.18 -5.63
CA THR A 197 -24.80 7.36 -5.07
C THR A 197 -24.06 7.00 -3.77
N ALA A 198 -23.15 7.87 -3.31
CA ALA A 198 -22.43 7.64 -2.05
C ALA A 198 -23.38 7.47 -0.85
N ALA A 199 -24.47 8.22 -0.82
CA ALA A 199 -25.48 8.13 0.25
C ALA A 199 -26.26 6.81 0.20
N GLU A 200 -26.65 6.35 -0.99
CA GLU A 200 -27.35 5.08 -1.17
C GLU A 200 -26.48 3.89 -0.76
N VAL A 201 -25.19 3.88 -1.13
CA VAL A 201 -24.25 2.83 -0.69
C VAL A 201 -24.21 2.71 0.82
N ILE A 202 -24.04 3.82 1.53
CA ILE A 202 -23.99 3.81 3.00
C ILE A 202 -25.33 3.33 3.56
N TYR A 203 -26.44 3.84 3.04
CA TYR A 203 -27.77 3.52 3.56
C TYR A 203 -28.13 2.04 3.38
N GLU A 204 -27.78 1.46 2.23
CA GLU A 204 -28.09 0.07 1.89
C GLU A 204 -27.13 -0.93 2.52
N ARG A 205 -25.84 -0.58 2.66
CA ARG A 205 -24.79 -1.52 3.08
C ARG A 205 -24.40 -1.42 4.54
N ALA A 206 -24.70 -0.32 5.23
CA ALA A 206 -24.46 -0.22 6.68
C ALA A 206 -25.45 -1.12 7.44
N ASP A 207 -24.93 -2.18 8.06
CA ASP A 207 -25.73 -3.20 8.72
C ASP A 207 -25.04 -3.78 9.96
N ALA A 208 -25.59 -3.52 11.16
CA ALA A 208 -25.01 -4.00 12.41
C ALA A 208 -25.01 -5.53 12.60
N ASP A 209 -25.78 -6.27 11.80
CA ASP A 209 -25.82 -7.74 11.84
C ASP A 209 -24.68 -8.36 11.00
N GLN A 210 -24.04 -7.60 10.12
CA GLN A 210 -22.92 -8.07 9.30
C GLN A 210 -21.57 -7.97 10.03
N HIS A 211 -20.63 -8.80 9.59
CA HIS A 211 -19.25 -8.72 10.08
C HIS A 211 -18.68 -7.32 9.81
N MET A 212 -18.12 -6.69 10.84
CA MET A 212 -17.60 -5.31 10.79
C MET A 212 -18.58 -4.31 10.14
N MET A 213 -19.88 -4.50 10.36
CA MET A 213 -20.97 -3.70 9.80
C MET A 213 -21.12 -3.70 8.27
N GLY A 214 -20.48 -4.65 7.58
CA GLY A 214 -20.43 -4.67 6.11
C GLY A 214 -19.29 -3.81 5.53
N LEU A 215 -18.41 -3.22 6.37
CA LEU A 215 -17.23 -2.54 5.88
C LEU A 215 -16.19 -3.56 5.35
N THR A 216 -15.65 -3.26 4.18
CA THR A 216 -14.61 -4.03 3.50
C THR A 216 -13.21 -3.44 3.71
N SER A 217 -13.12 -2.15 4.05
CA SER A 217 -11.85 -1.43 4.25
C SER A 217 -11.97 -0.39 5.36
N PHE A 218 -11.08 -0.44 6.35
CA PHE A 218 -10.95 0.55 7.43
C PHE A 218 -9.57 0.44 8.08
N LYS A 219 -9.20 1.42 8.91
CA LYS A 219 -7.92 1.42 9.62
C LYS A 219 -8.07 0.86 11.03
N GLY A 220 -7.18 -0.06 11.39
CA GLY A 220 -7.14 -0.70 12.71
C GLY A 220 -7.93 -2.01 12.78
N ASP A 221 -8.09 -2.56 13.97
CA ASP A 221 -8.71 -3.87 14.19
C ASP A 221 -10.24 -3.84 14.09
N HIS A 222 -10.84 -2.67 14.31
CA HIS A 222 -12.29 -2.46 14.34
C HIS A 222 -12.67 -1.14 13.64
N PRO A 223 -13.80 -1.10 12.93
CA PRO A 223 -14.27 0.13 12.30
C PRO A 223 -14.64 1.18 13.34
N THR A 224 -14.33 2.44 13.04
CA THR A 224 -14.78 3.60 13.82
C THR A 224 -16.09 4.15 13.27
N LEU A 225 -16.80 4.97 14.07
CA LEU A 225 -17.99 5.68 13.57
C LEU A 225 -17.68 6.53 12.34
N ARG A 226 -16.45 7.05 12.25
CA ARG A 226 -15.99 7.80 11.09
C ARG A 226 -15.90 6.89 9.85
N ASP A 227 -15.40 5.67 10.01
CA ASP A 227 -15.29 4.71 8.91
C ASP A 227 -16.67 4.30 8.40
N ALA A 228 -17.64 4.13 9.30
CA ALA A 228 -19.02 3.79 8.95
C ALA A 228 -19.75 4.88 8.13
N LYS A 229 -19.25 6.12 8.15
CA LYS A 229 -19.80 7.26 7.39
C LYS A 229 -19.14 7.46 6.02
N ILE A 230 -18.20 6.62 5.63
CA ILE A 230 -17.46 6.73 4.36
C ILE A 230 -17.96 5.66 3.38
N ALA A 231 -18.53 6.08 2.25
CA ALA A 231 -19.13 5.17 1.27
C ALA A 231 -18.10 4.20 0.66
N LYS A 232 -16.88 4.67 0.40
CA LYS A 232 -15.77 3.86 -0.13
C LYS A 232 -15.49 2.61 0.72
N ASN A 233 -15.71 2.68 2.03
CA ASN A 233 -15.41 1.59 2.96
C ASN A 233 -16.38 0.41 2.85
N TYR A 234 -17.49 0.55 2.12
CA TYR A 234 -18.47 -0.51 1.86
C TYR A 234 -18.34 -1.11 0.44
N LEU A 235 -17.36 -0.68 -0.35
CA LEU A 235 -17.17 -1.13 -1.72
C LEU A 235 -16.37 -2.43 -1.77
N SER A 236 -16.74 -3.33 -2.67
CA SER A 236 -15.92 -4.50 -2.97
C SER A 236 -14.59 -4.10 -3.62
N ALA A 237 -13.61 -5.01 -3.65
CA ALA A 237 -12.32 -4.75 -4.29
C ALA A 237 -12.47 -4.42 -5.80
N GLU A 238 -13.45 -5.01 -6.48
CA GLU A 238 -13.73 -4.74 -7.89
C GLU A 238 -14.36 -3.35 -8.08
N GLU A 239 -15.39 -3.01 -7.31
CA GLU A 239 -16.05 -1.70 -7.35
C GLU A 239 -15.07 -0.57 -7.01
N LEU A 240 -14.24 -0.77 -5.98
CA LEU A 240 -13.21 0.19 -5.59
C LEU A 240 -12.17 0.36 -6.70
N LYS A 241 -11.78 -0.71 -7.40
CA LYS A 241 -10.87 -0.63 -8.54
C LYS A 241 -11.48 0.13 -9.72
N VAL A 242 -12.76 -0.09 -10.02
CA VAL A 242 -13.48 0.67 -11.07
C VAL A 242 -13.54 2.15 -10.69
N LEU A 243 -13.99 2.47 -9.47
CA LEU A 243 -14.04 3.84 -8.95
C LEU A 243 -12.67 4.54 -9.05
N ASN A 244 -11.61 3.87 -8.60
CA ASN A 244 -10.25 4.42 -8.63
C ASN A 244 -9.79 4.74 -10.07
N ASN A 245 -10.13 3.87 -11.05
CA ASN A 245 -9.78 4.09 -12.45
C ASN A 245 -10.58 5.23 -13.09
N LEU A 246 -11.89 5.32 -12.81
CA LEU A 246 -12.73 6.41 -13.29
C LEU A 246 -12.25 7.75 -12.74
N VAL A 247 -11.96 7.83 -11.44
CA VAL A 247 -11.40 9.01 -10.78
C VAL A 247 -10.08 9.42 -11.44
N SER A 248 -9.16 8.46 -11.66
CA SER A 248 -7.88 8.75 -12.32
C SER A 248 -8.07 9.29 -13.74
N GLY A 249 -8.88 8.61 -14.57
CA GLY A 249 -9.11 9.01 -15.96
C GLY A 249 -9.73 10.40 -16.08
N TYR A 250 -10.66 10.74 -15.17
CA TYR A 250 -11.26 12.06 -15.12
C TYR A 250 -10.24 13.16 -14.79
N PHE A 251 -9.38 12.92 -13.80
CA PHE A 251 -8.36 13.89 -13.43
C PHE A 251 -7.28 14.06 -14.49
N ASP A 252 -6.81 12.97 -15.09
CA ASP A 252 -5.78 13.02 -16.13
C ASP A 252 -6.30 13.84 -17.34
N PHE A 253 -7.60 13.73 -17.65
CA PHE A 253 -8.24 14.60 -18.65
C PHE A 253 -8.25 16.08 -18.23
N ALA A 254 -8.67 16.35 -17.00
CA ALA A 254 -8.79 17.71 -16.49
C ALA A 254 -7.42 18.42 -16.45
N GLU A 255 -6.37 17.68 -16.06
CA GLU A 255 -4.96 18.12 -16.11
C GLU A 255 -4.52 18.44 -17.54
N VAL A 256 -4.89 17.62 -18.54
CA VAL A 256 -4.59 17.91 -19.95
C VAL A 256 -5.22 19.22 -20.42
N GLN A 257 -6.45 19.55 -19.99
CA GLN A 257 -7.05 20.84 -20.37
C GLN A 257 -6.31 22.02 -19.73
N ALA A 258 -5.91 21.89 -18.47
CA ALA A 258 -5.12 22.89 -17.76
C ALA A 258 -3.75 23.11 -18.42
N ILE A 259 -3.01 22.03 -18.75
CA ILE A 259 -1.73 22.11 -19.47
C ILE A 259 -1.89 22.79 -20.84
N LYS A 260 -3.01 22.54 -21.53
CA LYS A 260 -3.32 23.18 -22.82
C LYS A 260 -3.80 24.62 -22.70
N HIS A 261 -3.87 25.18 -21.50
CA HIS A 261 -4.33 26.55 -21.22
C HIS A 261 -5.70 26.85 -21.84
N ARG A 262 -6.56 25.83 -21.90
CA ARG A 262 -7.93 26.00 -22.40
C ARG A 262 -8.79 26.54 -21.26
N PRO A 263 -9.50 27.66 -21.45
CA PRO A 263 -10.39 28.17 -20.42
C PRO A 263 -11.53 27.16 -20.22
N MET A 264 -11.70 26.72 -18.97
CA MET A 264 -12.74 25.78 -18.56
C MET A 264 -13.64 26.46 -17.54
N TYR A 265 -14.94 26.15 -17.59
CA TYR A 265 -15.90 26.52 -16.56
C TYR A 265 -16.32 25.27 -15.77
N MET A 266 -16.83 25.44 -14.55
CA MET A 266 -17.29 24.34 -13.70
C MET A 266 -18.27 23.41 -14.44
N ASN A 267 -19.20 23.97 -15.21
CA ASN A 267 -20.17 23.19 -15.98
C ASN A 267 -19.53 22.39 -17.13
N ASP A 268 -18.42 22.86 -17.71
CA ASP A 268 -17.72 22.12 -18.77
C ASP A 268 -17.12 20.83 -18.21
N TYR A 269 -16.60 20.88 -16.98
CA TYR A 269 -16.08 19.69 -16.30
C TYR A 269 -17.16 18.64 -15.98
N ILE A 270 -18.42 19.05 -15.71
CA ILE A 270 -19.55 18.11 -15.57
C ILE A 270 -19.84 17.46 -16.93
N LYS A 271 -19.98 18.26 -17.99
CA LYS A 271 -20.26 17.74 -19.35
C LYS A 271 -19.19 16.77 -19.82
N HIS A 272 -17.93 17.04 -19.49
CA HIS A 272 -16.82 16.14 -19.82
C HIS A 272 -16.86 14.85 -19.01
N LEU A 273 -17.19 14.92 -17.71
CA LEU A 273 -17.42 13.73 -16.91
C LEU A 273 -18.52 12.86 -17.54
N ASP A 274 -19.64 13.47 -17.91
CA ASP A 274 -20.74 12.77 -18.57
C ASP A 274 -20.32 12.14 -19.90
N ALA A 275 -19.50 12.83 -20.70
CA ALA A 275 -18.97 12.29 -21.94
C ALA A 275 -18.03 11.09 -21.71
N ILE A 276 -17.17 11.15 -20.71
CA ILE A 276 -16.25 10.06 -20.35
C ILE A 276 -17.06 8.83 -19.90
N LEU A 277 -17.98 9.02 -18.95
CA LEU A 277 -18.82 7.95 -18.42
C LEU A 277 -19.72 7.32 -19.51
N SER A 278 -20.27 8.13 -20.41
CA SER A 278 -21.05 7.64 -21.55
C SER A 278 -20.20 6.81 -22.52
N SER A 279 -18.96 7.24 -22.77
CA SER A 279 -18.05 6.56 -23.70
C SER A 279 -17.59 5.19 -23.20
N THR A 280 -17.62 4.97 -21.88
CA THR A 280 -17.28 3.68 -21.26
C THR A 280 -18.49 2.74 -21.15
N GLY A 281 -19.68 3.18 -21.55
CA GLY A 281 -20.91 2.39 -21.50
C GLY A 281 -21.63 2.43 -20.16
N GLU A 282 -21.23 3.32 -19.24
CA GLU A 282 -21.83 3.44 -17.93
C GLU A 282 -23.15 4.22 -17.98
N VAL A 283 -24.09 3.87 -17.10
CA VAL A 283 -25.36 4.60 -16.98
C VAL A 283 -25.10 5.93 -16.28
N LEU A 284 -25.50 7.03 -16.92
CA LEU A 284 -25.38 8.35 -16.31
C LEU A 284 -26.43 8.53 -15.21
N LEU A 285 -25.97 9.04 -14.06
CA LEU A 285 -26.86 9.57 -13.05
C LEU A 285 -27.53 10.85 -13.58
N MET A 286 -28.85 10.79 -13.77
CA MET A 286 -29.68 11.88 -14.30
C MET A 286 -30.34 12.72 -13.19
N ASP A 287 -30.45 12.18 -11.97
CA ASP A 287 -31.06 12.83 -10.81
C ASP A 287 -30.10 12.87 -9.60
N ALA A 288 -30.58 13.24 -8.42
CA ALA A 288 -29.77 13.35 -7.21
C ALA A 288 -29.66 12.02 -6.42
N GLY A 289 -30.22 10.92 -6.93
CA GLY A 289 -30.48 9.69 -6.18
C GLY A 289 -31.74 9.77 -5.32
N MET A 290 -32.08 8.65 -4.67
CA MET A 290 -33.28 8.52 -3.84
C MET A 290 -33.02 8.83 -2.36
N ILE A 291 -31.78 8.66 -1.89
CA ILE A 291 -31.42 8.79 -0.47
C ILE A 291 -30.62 10.08 -0.23
N SER A 292 -31.06 10.87 0.75
CA SER A 292 -30.33 12.06 1.17
C SER A 292 -29.11 11.73 2.03
N HIS A 293 -28.13 12.63 2.02
CA HIS A 293 -26.94 12.50 2.85
C HIS A 293 -27.27 12.38 4.35
N GLU A 294 -28.23 13.16 4.85
CA GLU A 294 -28.67 13.12 6.25
C GLU A 294 -29.22 11.74 6.63
N GLN A 295 -30.12 11.18 5.80
CA GLN A 295 -30.65 9.83 6.00
C GLN A 295 -29.56 8.76 6.03
N ALA A 296 -28.56 8.85 5.15
CA ALA A 296 -27.43 7.93 5.12
C ALA A 296 -26.56 8.03 6.38
N MET A 297 -26.27 9.25 6.84
CA MET A 297 -25.46 9.48 8.06
C MET A 297 -26.18 8.98 9.31
N ASP A 298 -27.48 9.24 9.44
CA ASP A 298 -28.30 8.78 10.57
C ASP A 298 -28.40 7.26 10.61
N LYS A 299 -28.56 6.63 9.44
CA LYS A 299 -28.55 5.17 9.30
C LYS A 299 -27.21 4.58 9.75
N ALA A 300 -26.10 5.09 9.22
CA ALA A 300 -24.76 4.62 9.57
C ALA A 300 -24.48 4.75 11.07
N GLU A 301 -24.86 5.88 11.68
CA GLU A 301 -24.66 6.11 13.12
C GLU A 301 -25.53 5.19 13.98
N THR A 302 -26.78 4.96 13.57
CA THR A 302 -27.70 4.05 14.26
C THR A 302 -27.19 2.61 14.21
N GLU A 303 -26.74 2.14 13.04
CA GLU A 303 -26.18 0.80 12.90
C GLU A 303 -24.84 0.67 13.64
N TYR A 304 -24.01 1.71 13.65
CA TYR A 304 -22.75 1.71 14.39
C TYR A 304 -22.97 1.50 15.88
N ARG A 305 -23.89 2.26 16.48
CA ARG A 305 -24.21 2.12 17.90
C ARG A 305 -24.77 0.73 18.24
N LYS A 306 -25.58 0.14 17.36
CA LYS A 306 -26.06 -1.25 17.54
C LYS A 306 -24.91 -2.26 17.49
N TRP A 307 -23.99 -2.08 16.56
CA TRP A 307 -22.84 -2.96 16.38
C TRP A 307 -21.85 -2.85 17.54
N GLU A 308 -21.55 -1.63 17.99
CA GLU A 308 -20.64 -1.34 19.12
C GLU A 308 -21.14 -2.01 20.41
N VAL A 309 -22.45 -1.97 20.69
CA VAL A 309 -23.02 -2.65 21.86
C VAL A 309 -22.91 -4.18 21.77
N ARG A 310 -22.92 -4.75 20.56
CA ARG A 310 -22.83 -6.21 20.35
C ARG A 310 -21.39 -6.71 20.32
N THR A 311 -20.49 -5.94 19.73
CA THR A 311 -19.07 -6.24 19.61
C THR A 311 -18.35 -5.66 20.84
N LEU A 312 -18.53 -6.30 22.00
CA LEU A 312 -17.78 -5.99 23.22
C LEU A 312 -16.28 -6.05 22.92
N SER A 313 -15.54 -5.01 23.32
CA SER A 313 -14.09 -4.95 23.13
C SER A 313 -13.39 -6.11 23.84
N PRO A 314 -12.18 -6.55 23.40
CA PRO A 314 -11.41 -7.57 24.12
C PRO A 314 -11.19 -7.23 25.61
N VAL A 315 -11.07 -5.94 25.93
CA VAL A 315 -10.93 -5.45 27.31
C VAL A 315 -12.25 -5.61 28.07
N GLU A 316 -13.38 -5.32 27.45
CA GLU A 316 -14.70 -5.47 28.05
C GLU A 316 -15.09 -6.94 28.20
N GLN A 317 -14.73 -7.79 27.24
CA GLN A 317 -14.85 -9.24 27.35
C GLN A 317 -13.96 -9.79 28.48
N ALA A 318 -12.70 -9.35 28.57
CA ALA A 318 -11.80 -9.73 29.66
C ALA A 318 -12.33 -9.26 31.03
N TYR A 319 -12.87 -8.05 31.10
CA TYR A 319 -13.51 -7.50 32.29
C TYR A 319 -14.77 -8.30 32.69
N LEU A 320 -15.67 -8.58 31.75
CA LEU A 320 -16.87 -9.40 31.99
C LEU A 320 -16.52 -10.83 32.39
N ASN A 321 -15.47 -11.42 31.79
CA ASN A 321 -14.96 -12.74 32.19
C ASN A 321 -14.38 -12.70 33.61
N SER A 322 -13.68 -11.63 33.99
CA SER A 322 -13.17 -11.45 35.35
C SER A 322 -14.31 -11.38 36.38
N ILE A 323 -15.39 -10.65 36.07
CA ILE A 323 -16.60 -10.55 36.90
C ILE A 323 -17.30 -11.90 37.03
N LYS A 324 -17.48 -12.64 35.92
CA LYS A 324 -18.07 -13.99 35.95
C LYS A 324 -17.26 -14.95 36.82
N THR A 325 -15.93 -14.88 36.73
CA THR A 325 -15.02 -15.73 37.51
C THR A 325 -15.09 -15.39 39.02
N LEU A 326 -15.18 -14.10 39.35
CA LEU A 326 -15.41 -13.63 40.73
C LEU A 326 -16.74 -14.12 41.29
N HIS A 327 -17.84 -13.96 40.54
CA HIS A 327 -19.16 -14.43 40.96
C HIS A 327 -19.19 -15.95 41.21
N HIS A 328 -18.52 -16.73 40.37
CA HIS A 328 -18.44 -18.18 40.52
C HIS A 328 -17.61 -18.61 41.74
N LYS A 329 -16.60 -17.82 42.14
CA LYS A 329 -15.83 -18.03 43.38
C LYS A 329 -16.63 -17.70 44.63
N THR A 330 -17.46 -16.65 44.61
CA THR A 330 -18.37 -16.32 45.73
C THR A 330 -19.48 -17.34 45.91
N LYS A 331 -20.06 -17.90 44.83
CA LYS A 331 -21.07 -18.97 44.94
C LYS A 331 -20.53 -20.32 45.41
N LYS A 332 -19.22 -20.59 45.29
CA LYS A 332 -18.57 -21.81 45.79
C LYS A 332 -18.11 -21.71 47.25
N LYS A 333 -18.19 -20.53 47.87
CA LYS A 333 -17.79 -20.27 49.26
C LYS A 333 -18.97 -19.94 50.19
N GLY A 334 -20.19 -20.06 49.70
CA GLY A 334 -21.43 -19.88 50.47
C GLY A 334 -22.04 -21.20 50.85
#